data_AF-A0A7V1HVS9-F1
#
_entry.id   AF-A0A7V1HVS9-F1
#
_cell.length_a   1.000
_cell.length_b   1.000
_cell.length_c   1.000
_cell.angle_alpha   90.00
_cell.angle_beta   90.00
_cell.angle_gamma   90.00
#
_symmetry.space_group_name_H-M   'P 1'
#
loop_
_entity.id
_entity.type
_entity.pdbx_description
1 polymer ?
#
loop_
_entity_poly.entity_id
_entity_poly.type
_entity_poly.pdbx_seq_one_letter_code
_entity_poly.pdbx_strand_id
1 'polypeptide(L)'
;MFHQDEFKKYAVKHLGMSSMHLEKYMTQSVPTTIPKIEGFTPAVIEERQMNMVQMDVFSRLMMDRIIFFGVPVNDYVANVVQAQMLF
;
A
#
# COMPACT_ATOMS: atom_id res chain seq x y z
N MET A 1 -39.25 5.63 -12.92
CA MET A 1 -38.79 4.78 -11.80
C MET A 1 -38.81 3.34 -12.29
N PHE A 2 -37.65 2.69 -12.42
CA PHE A 2 -37.56 1.27 -12.78
C PHE A 2 -37.88 0.43 -11.55
N HIS A 3 -38.89 -0.43 -11.63
CA HIS A 3 -39.25 -1.33 -10.53
C HIS A 3 -38.29 -2.52 -10.53
N GLN A 4 -37.58 -2.75 -9.42
CA GLN A 4 -36.56 -3.81 -9.32
C GLN A 4 -37.14 -5.22 -9.59
N ASP A 5 -38.44 -5.40 -9.39
CA ASP A 5 -39.15 -6.66 -9.59
C ASP A 5 -39.54 -6.94 -11.05
N GLU A 6 -39.49 -5.94 -11.92
CA GLU A 6 -39.89 -6.07 -13.33
C GLU A 6 -38.95 -7.02 -14.09
N PHE A 7 -37.65 -6.91 -13.81
CA PHE A 7 -36.63 -7.80 -14.36
C PHE A 7 -36.85 -9.25 -13.93
N LYS A 8 -37.08 -9.50 -12.63
CA LYS A 8 -37.37 -10.84 -12.08
C LYS A 8 -38.62 -11.44 -12.74
N LYS A 9 -39.68 -10.64 -12.87
CA LYS A 9 -40.96 -11.08 -13.47
C LYS A 9 -40.82 -11.39 -14.97
N TYR A 10 -40.05 -10.61 -15.72
CA TYR A 10 -39.75 -10.89 -17.12
C TYR A 10 -38.93 -12.17 -17.28
N ALA A 11 -37.85 -12.31 -16.51
CA ALA A 11 -36.95 -13.45 -16.58
C ALA A 11 -37.63 -14.79 -16.26
N VAL A 12 -38.52 -14.82 -15.27
CA VAL A 12 -39.25 -16.04 -14.90
C VAL A 12 -40.39 -16.33 -15.87
N LYS A 13 -41.17 -15.30 -16.29
CA LYS A 13 -42.39 -15.51 -17.08
C LYS A 13 -42.15 -15.62 -18.59
N HIS A 14 -41.20 -14.87 -19.15
CA HIS A 14 -40.95 -14.82 -20.59
C HIS A 14 -39.74 -15.66 -21.02
N LEU A 15 -38.71 -15.73 -20.17
CA LEU A 15 -37.50 -16.51 -20.46
C LEU A 15 -37.51 -17.89 -19.77
N GLY A 16 -38.55 -18.22 -19.00
CA GLY A 16 -38.73 -19.53 -18.36
C GLY A 16 -37.63 -19.89 -17.36
N MET A 17 -36.88 -18.90 -16.86
CA MET A 17 -35.78 -19.16 -15.92
C MET A 17 -36.28 -19.57 -14.55
N SER A 18 -35.53 -20.48 -13.89
CA SER A 18 -35.79 -20.89 -12.51
C SER A 18 -35.61 -19.70 -11.56
N SER A 19 -36.69 -19.35 -10.85
CA SER A 19 -36.74 -18.23 -9.90
C SER A 19 -35.69 -18.36 -8.79
N MET A 20 -35.43 -19.59 -8.34
CA MET A 20 -34.52 -19.87 -7.23
C MET A 20 -33.07 -19.56 -7.57
N HIS A 21 -32.63 -19.87 -8.80
CA HIS A 21 -31.26 -19.58 -9.22
C HIS A 21 -31.09 -18.10 -9.52
N LEU A 22 -32.09 -17.49 -10.16
CA LEU A 22 -32.09 -16.07 -10.49
C LEU A 22 -32.03 -15.19 -9.24
N GLU A 23 -32.77 -15.56 -8.19
CA GLU A 23 -32.74 -14.86 -6.90
C GLU A 23 -31.36 -14.95 -6.22
N LYS A 24 -30.70 -16.11 -6.28
CA LYS A 24 -29.34 -16.28 -5.76
C LYS A 24 -28.33 -15.39 -6.49
N TYR A 25 -28.42 -15.31 -7.82
CA TYR A 25 -27.57 -14.42 -8.62
C TYR A 25 -27.86 -12.94 -8.39
N MET A 26 -29.13 -12.54 -8.27
CA MET A 26 -29.50 -11.16 -7.96
C MET A 26 -28.99 -10.74 -6.57
N THR A 27 -29.11 -11.62 -5.58
CA THR A 27 -28.61 -11.36 -4.22
C THR A 27 -27.08 -11.23 -4.19
N GLN A 28 -26.38 -11.93 -5.06
CA GLN A 28 -24.92 -11.89 -5.14
C GLN A 28 -24.38 -10.74 -6.00
N SER A 29 -25.15 -10.23 -6.96
CA SER A 29 -24.72 -9.18 -7.90
C SER A 29 -25.21 -7.77 -7.54
N VAL A 30 -26.10 -7.61 -6.56
CA VAL A 30 -26.52 -6.29 -6.05
C VAL A 30 -25.69 -5.94 -4.81
N PRO A 31 -24.78 -4.95 -4.89
CA PRO A 31 -23.94 -4.54 -3.77
C PRO A 31 -24.71 -3.60 -2.82
N THR A 32 -25.65 -4.15 -2.05
CA THR A 32 -26.21 -3.45 -0.89
C THR A 32 -25.30 -3.64 0.31
N THR A 33 -24.37 -2.70 0.49
CA THR A 33 -23.77 -2.26 1.77
C THR A 33 -23.71 -3.31 2.89
N ILE A 34 -22.72 -4.20 2.77
CA ILE A 34 -21.82 -4.82 3.77
C ILE A 34 -21.36 -6.13 3.10
N PRO A 35 -20.16 -6.16 2.51
CA PRO A 35 -19.67 -7.39 1.90
C PRO A 35 -19.32 -8.38 3.03
N LYS A 36 -19.97 -9.55 3.04
CA LYS A 36 -19.50 -10.71 3.81
C LYS A 36 -18.29 -11.28 3.08
N ILE A 37 -17.12 -10.72 3.38
CA ILE A 37 -15.83 -11.11 2.84
C ILE A 37 -15.30 -12.32 3.64
N GLU A 38 -15.54 -13.54 3.18
CA GLU A 38 -14.89 -14.77 3.73
C GLU A 38 -13.79 -15.29 2.79
N GLY A 39 -12.99 -14.37 2.22
CA GLY A 39 -11.99 -14.75 1.22
C GLY A 39 -10.89 -13.72 0.99
N PHE A 40 -10.55 -12.92 1.99
CA PHE A 40 -9.26 -12.23 2.01
C PHE A 40 -8.30 -13.10 2.83
N THR A 41 -7.55 -13.95 2.14
CA THR A 41 -6.13 -14.04 2.44
C THR A 41 -5.46 -12.96 1.62
N PRO A 42 -5.34 -11.71 2.10
CA PRO A 42 -4.32 -10.86 1.53
C PRO A 42 -3.03 -11.47 2.04
N ALA A 43 -2.31 -12.17 1.17
CA ALA A 43 -0.94 -12.54 1.43
C ALA A 43 -0.18 -11.26 1.76
N VAL A 44 -0.03 -10.96 3.05
CA VAL A 44 0.88 -9.92 3.53
C VAL A 44 2.25 -10.59 3.55
N ILE A 45 2.80 -10.82 2.35
CA ILE A 45 4.23 -11.00 2.20
C ILE A 45 4.76 -9.58 2.06
N GLU A 46 5.07 -8.97 3.19
CA GLU A 46 6.02 -7.88 3.18
C GLU A 46 7.42 -8.49 3.25
N GLU A 47 7.93 -8.99 2.11
CA GLU A 47 9.37 -9.08 1.89
C GLU A 47 9.85 -7.72 1.42
N ARG A 48 9.76 -6.73 2.30
CA ARG A 48 10.87 -5.81 2.39
C ARG A 48 11.54 -6.15 3.70
N GLN A 49 12.68 -6.83 3.60
CA GLN A 49 13.77 -6.44 4.48
C GLN A 49 13.95 -4.94 4.21
N MET A 50 13.25 -4.11 4.99
CA MET A 50 13.72 -2.77 5.23
C MET A 50 15.07 -3.04 5.85
N ASN A 51 16.10 -3.06 5.01
CA ASN A 51 17.45 -2.95 5.45
C ASN A 51 17.45 -1.56 6.08
N MET A 52 17.05 -1.50 7.36
CA MET A 52 17.30 -0.36 8.20
C MET A 52 18.80 -0.34 8.26
N VAL A 53 19.42 0.29 7.26
CA VAL A 53 20.78 0.71 7.34
C VAL A 53 20.74 1.63 8.55
N GLN A 54 21.16 1.10 9.70
CA GLN A 54 21.36 1.88 10.91
C GLN A 54 22.40 2.89 10.52
N MET A 55 21.92 4.05 10.08
CA MET A 55 22.77 5.11 9.63
C MET A 55 23.23 5.82 10.89
N ASP A 56 24.55 5.88 11.07
CA ASP A 56 25.15 6.59 12.18
C ASP A 56 24.68 8.06 12.18
N VAL A 57 24.55 8.65 13.37
CA VAL A 57 24.16 10.05 13.57
C VAL A 57 25.12 10.95 12.79
N PHE A 58 26.41 10.62 12.75
CA PHE A 58 27.40 11.35 11.96
C PHE A 58 27.13 11.23 10.44
N SER A 59 26.75 10.06 9.94
CA SER A 59 26.38 9.90 8.53
C SER A 59 25.10 10.66 8.18
N ARG A 60 24.13 10.75 9.10
CA ARG A 60 22.92 11.56 8.93
C ARG A 60 23.25 13.05 8.84
N LEU A 61 24.15 13.52 9.69
CA LEU A 61 24.57 14.92 9.70
C LEU A 61 25.43 15.26 8.48
N MET A 62 26.26 14.33 8.00
CA MET A 62 26.98 14.50 6.73
C MET A 62 26.03 14.59 5.52
N MET A 63 24.95 13.82 5.48
CA MET A 63 23.92 13.96 4.42
C MET A 63 23.25 15.33 4.45
N ASP A 64 23.03 15.89 5.64
CA ASP A 64 22.49 17.24 5.83
C ASP A 64 23.59 18.33 5.71
N ARG A 65 24.79 17.97 5.20
CA ARG A 65 25.96 18.85 4.96
C ARG A 65 26.48 19.57 6.21
N ILE A 66 26.43 18.89 7.35
CA ILE A 66 26.96 19.37 8.62
C ILE A 66 28.29 18.69 8.90
N ILE A 67 29.36 19.49 9.07
CA ILE A 67 30.73 19.04 9.34
C ILE A 67 31.09 19.33 10.79
N PHE A 68 31.65 18.35 11.50
CA PHE A 68 32.13 18.52 12.86
C PHE A 68 33.62 18.84 12.92
N PHE A 69 33.98 19.83 13.74
CA PHE A 69 35.35 20.22 14.00
C PHE A 69 35.61 20.27 15.51
N GLY A 70 35.81 19.11 16.11
CA GLY A 70 35.93 18.94 17.57
C GLY A 70 37.32 18.54 18.07
N VAL A 71 38.29 18.32 17.17
CA VAL A 71 39.64 17.84 17.50
C VAL A 71 40.69 18.89 17.10
N PRO A 72 41.89 18.87 17.71
CA PRO A 72 42.98 19.75 17.31
C PRO A 72 43.32 19.63 15.83
N VAL A 73 43.73 20.75 15.24
CA VAL A 73 44.05 20.81 13.81
C VAL A 73 45.38 20.10 13.55
N ASN A 74 45.35 19.13 12.65
CA ASN A 74 46.54 18.48 12.08
C ASN A 74 46.31 18.23 10.58
N ASP A 75 47.36 17.84 9.86
CA ASP A 75 47.31 17.64 8.41
C ASP A 75 46.24 16.62 7.99
N TYR A 76 46.03 15.58 8.80
CA TYR A 76 45.03 14.57 8.53
C TYR A 76 43.59 15.13 8.64
N VAL A 77 43.27 15.79 9.75
CA VAL A 77 41.96 16.40 10.01
C VAL A 77 41.66 17.48 8.96
N ALA A 78 42.66 18.28 8.60
CA ALA A 78 42.53 19.31 7.58
C ALA A 78 42.16 18.71 6.21
N ASN A 79 42.85 17.65 5.78
CA ASN A 79 42.56 16.97 4.51
C ASN A 79 41.17 16.32 4.50
N VAL A 80 40.74 15.71 5.61
CA VAL A 80 39.40 15.10 5.72
C VAL A 80 38.31 16.17 5.62
N VAL A 81 38.47 17.30 6.31
CA VAL A 81 37.50 18.41 6.24
C VAL A 81 37.48 19.04 4.84
N GLN A 82 38.63 19.20 4.20
CA GLN A 82 38.69 19.68 2.81
C GLN A 82 37.95 18.72 1.86
N ALA A 83 38.16 17.41 1.99
CA ALA A 83 37.48 16.42 1.17
C ALA A 83 35.96 16.49 1.32
N GLN A 84 35.46 16.73 2.53
CA GLN A 84 34.02 16.91 2.81
C GLN A 84 33.44 18.23 2.26
N MET A 85 34.27 19.21 1.89
CA MET A 85 33.81 20.45 1.25
C MET A 85 33.79 20.36 -0.29
N LEU A 86 34.59 19.48 -0.89
CA LEU A 86 34.74 19.36 -2.35
C LEU A 86 33.74 18.39 -2.99
N PHE A 87 33.19 17.45 -2.21
CA PHE A 87 32.25 16.42 -2.65
C PHE A 87 30.95 16.51 -1.85
#